data_AF-A0A2V8U996-F1
#
_entry.id   AF-A0A2V8U996-F1
#
_cell.length_a   1.000
_cell.length_b   1.000
_cell.length_c   1.000
_cell.angle_alpha   90.00
_cell.angle_beta   90.00
_cell.angle_gamma   90.00
#
_symmetry.space_group_name_H-M   'P 1'
#
loop_
_entity.id
_entity.type
_entity.pdbx_description
1 polymer ?
#
loop_
_entity_poly.entity_id
_entity_poly.type
_entity_poly.pdbx_seq_one_letter_code
_entity_poly.pdbx_strand_id
1 'polypeptide(L)' 'MIVSTEQQLEDLLSQPSQADAQAMAALDGDLLLLGVGGKMGPSLARRARRACALAGV' A
#
# COMPACT_ATOMS: atom_id res chain seq x y z
N MET A 1 1.96 -20.70 3.19
CA MET A 1 2.47 -19.82 4.27
C MET A 1 1.34 -19.61 5.27
N ILE A 2 1.59 -19.74 6.56
CA ILE A 2 0.60 -19.47 7.62
C ILE A 2 0.95 -18.11 8.24
N VAL A 3 -0.02 -17.24 8.40
CA VAL A 3 0.11 -15.95 9.10
C VAL A 3 -0.21 -16.17 10.58
N SER A 4 0.67 -15.77 11.49
CA SER A 4 0.54 -16.01 12.94
C SER A 4 0.51 -14.75 13.79
N THR A 5 0.80 -13.58 13.22
CA THR A 5 0.73 -12.29 13.92
C THR A 5 0.07 -11.22 13.05
N GLU A 6 -0.50 -10.20 13.69
CA GLU A 6 -1.07 -9.04 12.99
C GLU A 6 0.00 -8.30 12.18
N GLN A 7 1.23 -8.22 12.67
CA GLN A 7 2.33 -7.59 11.93
C GLN A 7 2.65 -8.37 10.64
N GLN A 8 2.68 -9.70 10.68
CA GLN A 8 2.86 -10.52 9.48
C GLN A 8 1.72 -10.35 8.48
N LEU A 9 0.48 -10.28 8.99
CA LEU A 9 -0.68 -9.98 8.16
C LEU A 9 -0.53 -8.62 7.49
N GLU A 10 -0.18 -7.60 8.25
CA GLU A 10 -0.01 -6.24 7.77
C GLU A 10 1.12 -6.12 6.74
N ASP A 11 2.26 -6.78 6.95
CA ASP A 11 3.35 -6.80 5.99
C ASP A 11 2.96 -7.47 4.68
N LEU A 12 2.20 -8.58 4.75
CA LEU A 12 1.65 -9.25 3.57
C LEU A 12 0.63 -8.36 2.84
N LEU A 13 -0.31 -7.77 3.57
CA LEU A 13 -1.37 -6.94 2.99
C LEU A 13 -0.82 -5.62 2.42
N SER A 14 0.27 -5.10 2.96
CA SER A 14 0.87 -3.85 2.51
C SER A 14 2.04 -4.02 1.53
N GLN A 15 2.41 -5.24 1.16
CA GLN A 15 3.41 -5.47 0.13
C GLN A 15 2.89 -5.00 -1.25
N PRO A 16 3.56 -4.06 -1.93
CA PRO A 16 3.14 -3.61 -3.26
C PRO A 16 3.57 -4.62 -4.34
N SER A 17 2.76 -4.69 -5.39
CA SER A 17 3.08 -5.31 -6.66
C SER A 17 3.71 -4.31 -7.64
N GLN A 18 4.21 -4.80 -8.77
CA GLN A 18 4.69 -3.93 -9.87
C GLN A 18 3.55 -3.10 -10.48
N ALA A 19 2.33 -3.65 -10.53
CA ALA A 19 1.16 -2.90 -11.02
C ALA A 19 0.81 -1.73 -10.09
N ASP A 20 1.00 -1.88 -8.77
CA ASP A 20 0.81 -0.77 -7.83
C ASP A 20 1.83 0.34 -8.07
N ALA A 21 3.10 0.01 -8.32
CA ALA A 21 4.13 1.00 -8.63
C ALA A 21 3.85 1.72 -9.96
N GLN A 22 3.46 0.98 -11.00
CA GLN A 22 3.06 1.57 -12.29
C GLN A 22 1.86 2.49 -12.14
N ALA A 23 0.87 2.10 -11.32
CA ALA A 23 -0.27 2.96 -11.02
C ALA A 23 0.17 4.25 -10.32
N MET A 24 1.06 4.18 -9.33
CA MET A 24 1.59 5.38 -8.65
C MET A 24 2.38 6.28 -9.61
N ALA A 25 3.21 5.72 -10.48
CA ALA A 25 3.98 6.47 -11.48
C ALA A 25 3.10 7.18 -12.53
N ALA A 26 1.88 6.68 -12.76
CA ALA A 26 0.94 7.23 -13.71
C ALA A 26 0.02 8.31 -13.11
N LEU A 27 0.05 8.53 -11.78
CA LEU A 27 -0.72 9.58 -11.13
C LEU A 27 0.02 10.92 -11.26
N ASP A 28 -0.68 11.93 -11.74
CA ASP A 28 -0.21 13.32 -11.70
C ASP A 28 -0.65 13.97 -10.38
N GLY A 29 0.31 14.28 -9.50
CA GLY A 29 0.08 14.98 -8.24
C GLY A 29 -0.06 14.07 -7.02
N ASP A 30 -0.73 14.58 -5.98
CA ASP A 30 -0.81 13.93 -4.67
C ASP A 30 -1.91 12.85 -4.57
N LEU A 31 -1.69 11.85 -3.72
CA LEU A 31 -2.67 10.81 -3.40
C LEU A 31 -3.41 11.10 -2.07
N LEU A 32 -4.73 11.25 -2.13
CA LEU A 32 -5.60 11.35 -0.95
C LEU A 32 -6.37 10.04 -0.72
N LEU A 33 -6.28 9.48 0.49
CA LEU A 33 -7.03 8.29 0.90
C LEU A 33 -8.18 8.69 1.84
N LEU A 34 -9.42 8.48 1.38
CA LEU A 34 -10.63 8.73 2.18
C LEU A 34 -11.03 7.47 2.96
N GLY A 35 -11.41 7.63 4.24
CA GLY A 35 -11.82 6.50 5.07
C GLY A 35 -10.68 5.60 5.53
N VAL A 36 -9.45 6.13 5.64
CA VAL A 36 -8.24 5.36 6.01
C VAL A 36 -8.32 4.68 7.39
N GLY A 37 -9.23 5.11 8.27
CA GLY A 37 -9.46 4.48 9.58
C GLY A 37 -10.28 3.18 9.54
N GLY A 38 -10.76 2.75 8.36
CA GLY A 38 -11.45 1.47 8.21
C GLY A 38 -10.51 0.26 8.36
N LYS A 39 -11.05 -0.97 8.39
CA LYS A 39 -10.26 -2.20 8.61
C LYS A 39 -9.04 -2.36 7.68
N MET A 40 -9.25 -2.13 6.38
CA MET A 40 -8.22 -2.26 5.34
C MET A 40 -7.48 -0.95 5.04
N GLY A 41 -7.95 0.17 5.61
CA GLY A 41 -7.46 1.50 5.29
C GLY A 41 -5.97 1.68 5.62
N PRO A 42 -5.50 1.30 6.82
CA PRO A 42 -4.09 1.42 7.18
C PRO A 42 -3.18 0.56 6.29
N SER A 43 -3.59 -0.66 5.97
CA SER A 43 -2.81 -1.58 5.12
C SER A 43 -2.73 -1.04 3.68
N LEU A 44 -3.81 -0.48 3.14
CA LEU A 44 -3.82 0.18 1.83
C LEU A 44 -2.93 1.43 1.82
N ALA A 45 -2.99 2.26 2.86
CA ALA A 45 -2.13 3.44 2.97
C ALA A 45 -0.64 3.08 2.99
N ARG A 46 -0.28 2.03 3.75
CA ARG A 46 1.07 1.47 3.74
C ARG A 46 1.47 0.92 2.37
N ARG A 47 0.57 0.20 1.70
CA ARG A 47 0.80 -0.32 0.33
C ARG A 47 1.08 0.82 -0.65
N ALA A 48 0.23 1.84 -0.67
CA ALA A 48 0.39 3.00 -1.54
C ALA A 48 1.72 3.70 -1.30
N ARG A 49 2.09 3.94 -0.03
CA ARG A 49 3.40 4.55 0.31
C ARG A 49 4.58 3.70 -0.16
N ARG A 50 4.52 2.37 0.01
CA ARG A 50 5.56 1.44 -0.47
C ARG A 50 5.60 1.38 -2.00
N ALA A 51 4.45 1.49 -2.68
CA ALA A 51 4.37 1.56 -4.13
C ALA A 51 4.99 2.84 -4.68
N CYS A 52 4.76 4.01 -4.06
CA CYS A 52 5.45 5.26 -4.41
C CYS A 52 6.97 5.10 -4.28
N ALA A 53 7.45 4.51 -3.17
CA ALA A 53 8.87 4.23 -2.98
C ALA A 53 9.45 3.28 -4.04
N LEU A 54 8.69 2.26 -4.46
CA LEU A 54 9.08 1.33 -5.53
C LEU A 54 9.09 2.01 -6.91
N ALA A 55 8.18 2.96 -7.15
CA ALA A 55 8.07 3.73 -8.38
C ALA A 55 9.07 4.90 -8.47
N GLY A 56 9.62 5.33 -7.34
CA GLY A 56 10.50 6.51 -7.27
C GLY A 56 9.77 7.85 -7.34
N VAL A 57 8.51 7.89 -6.88
CA VAL A 57 7.66 9.10 -6.81
C VAL A 57 7.29 9.48 -5.38
#